data_AF-A0A7U6JIY1-F1
#
_entry.id   AF-A0A7U6JIY1-F1
#
_cell.length_a   1.000
_cell.length_b   1.000
_cell.length_c   1.000
_cell.angle_alpha   90.00
_cell.angle_beta   90.00
_cell.angle_gamma   90.00
#
_symmetry.space_group_name_H-M   'P 1'
#
loop_
_entity.id
_entity.type
_entity.pdbx_description
1 polymer ?
#
loop_
_entity_poly.entity_id
_entity_poly.type
_entity_poly.pdbx_seq_one_letter_code
_entity_poly.pdbx_strand_id
1 'polypeptide(L)'
;MNQTLNAFISMAAGSMVALISSWLLGYTAAIPMPTAWLDWFNGSLGGYAGLVAWEMLVVQFPGVGLLAACIAFLVVRYVALPWWQACLFIIAGELGTVFLLSPQIISLGGLLLLQHAHETVLIICVLIAGYVSARHKAVVQRVSNPR
;
A
#
# COMPACT_ATOMS: atom_id res chain seq x y z
N MET A 1 24.08 3.30 11.62
CA MET A 1 22.78 3.03 12.26
C MET A 1 22.62 1.53 12.40
N ASN A 2 22.16 1.03 13.54
CA ASN A 2 22.05 -0.42 13.79
C ASN A 2 21.03 -1.05 12.81
N GLN A 3 21.37 -2.15 12.15
CA GLN A 3 20.49 -2.78 11.13
C GLN A 3 19.13 -3.16 11.72
N THR A 4 19.09 -3.58 12.99
CA THR A 4 17.86 -3.89 13.72
C THR A 4 16.95 -2.66 13.89
N LEU A 5 17.53 -1.50 14.20
CA LEU A 5 16.76 -0.26 14.34
C LEU A 5 16.13 0.15 13.01
N ASN A 6 16.88 0.00 11.92
CA ASN A 6 16.39 0.28 10.56
C ASN A 6 15.23 -0.63 10.15
N ALA A 7 15.33 -1.93 10.49
CA ALA A 7 14.27 -2.90 10.24
C ALA A 7 13.02 -2.53 11.05
N PHE A 8 13.20 -2.19 12.32
CA PHE A 8 12.12 -1.74 13.20
C PHE A 8 11.41 -0.49 12.68
N ILE A 9 12.16 0.53 12.24
CA ILE A 9 11.60 1.75 11.63
C ILE A 9 10.77 1.39 10.39
N SER A 10 11.28 0.50 9.55
CA SER A 10 10.58 0.09 8.32
C SER A 10 9.30 -0.69 8.63
N MET A 11 9.32 -1.59 9.61
CA MET A 11 8.13 -2.29 10.08
C MET A 11 7.11 -1.34 10.70
N ALA A 12 7.54 -0.46 11.60
CA ALA A 12 6.67 0.51 12.25
C ALA A 12 6.00 1.43 11.23
N ALA A 13 6.72 1.84 10.18
CA ALA A 13 6.16 2.61 9.08
C ALA A 13 5.07 1.84 8.32
N GLY A 14 5.24 0.54 8.09
CA GLY A 14 4.20 -0.33 7.56
C GLY A 14 2.96 -0.42 8.46
N SER A 15 3.16 -0.60 9.77
CA SER A 15 2.07 -0.60 10.74
C SER A 15 1.31 0.73 10.77
N MET A 16 2.02 1.85 10.63
CA MET A 16 1.39 3.16 10.51
C MET A 16 0.54 3.27 9.24
N VAL A 17 0.98 2.72 8.10
CA VAL A 17 0.16 2.66 6.88
C VAL A 17 -1.15 1.94 7.18
N ALA A 18 -1.11 0.76 7.81
CA ALA A 18 -2.31 -0.02 8.16
C ALA A 18 -3.26 0.73 9.12
N LEU A 19 -2.72 1.40 10.12
CA LEU A 19 -3.52 2.17 11.09
C LEU A 19 -4.16 3.41 10.45
N ILE A 20 -3.40 4.13 9.63
CA ILE A 20 -3.92 5.31 8.93
C ILE A 20 -4.92 4.87 7.87
N SER A 21 -4.61 3.82 7.11
CA SER A 21 -5.49 3.29 6.07
C SER A 21 -6.79 2.79 6.68
N SER A 22 -6.79 2.04 7.79
CA SER A 22 -8.03 1.61 8.44
C SER A 22 -8.92 2.77 8.91
N TRP A 23 -8.33 3.88 9.37
CA TRP A 23 -9.09 5.08 9.77
C TRP A 23 -9.54 5.95 8.58
N LEU A 24 -8.72 6.11 7.54
CA LEU A 24 -9.04 6.90 6.34
C LEU A 24 -9.90 6.14 5.32
N LEU A 25 -9.73 4.83 5.19
CA LEU A 25 -10.46 4.00 4.22
C LEU A 25 -11.92 3.80 4.60
N GLY A 26 -12.23 3.82 5.90
CA GLY A 26 -13.62 3.98 6.35
C GLY A 26 -14.29 5.22 5.72
N TYR A 27 -13.50 6.23 5.35
CA TYR A 27 -13.93 7.44 4.67
C TYR A 27 -13.81 7.40 3.13
N THR A 28 -12.85 6.68 2.52
CA THR A 28 -12.78 6.56 1.03
C THR A 28 -13.83 5.62 0.44
N ALA A 29 -14.53 4.84 1.26
CA ALA A 29 -15.83 4.26 0.91
C ALA A 29 -16.88 5.32 0.47
N ALA A 30 -16.57 6.61 0.59
CA ALA A 30 -17.42 7.74 0.19
C ALA A 30 -17.17 8.29 -1.22
N ILE A 31 -16.45 7.60 -2.13
CA ILE A 31 -16.58 7.90 -3.57
C ILE A 31 -17.69 7.00 -4.12
N PRO A 32 -18.98 7.45 -4.08
CA PRO A 32 -20.07 6.63 -4.58
C PRO A 32 -19.86 6.39 -6.07
N MET A 33 -19.99 5.13 -6.47
CA MET A 33 -20.06 4.78 -7.87
C MET A 33 -21.25 5.52 -8.52
N PRO A 34 -21.08 6.15 -9.68
CA PRO A 34 -22.18 6.77 -10.40
C PRO A 34 -23.30 5.75 -10.65
N THR A 35 -24.54 6.12 -10.34
CA THR A 35 -25.71 5.23 -10.48
C THR A 35 -25.93 4.75 -11.91
N ALA A 36 -25.53 5.54 -12.90
CA ALA A 36 -25.55 5.16 -14.31
C ALA A 36 -24.69 3.93 -14.64
N TRP A 37 -23.68 3.63 -13.82
CA TRP A 37 -22.79 2.49 -14.00
C TRP A 37 -23.29 1.24 -13.25
N LEU A 38 -24.05 1.42 -12.16
CA LEU A 38 -24.65 0.31 -11.41
C LEU A 38 -25.51 -0.60 -12.29
N ASP A 39 -26.23 -0.03 -13.25
CA ASP A 39 -27.04 -0.79 -14.21
C ASP A 39 -26.20 -1.65 -15.16
N TRP A 40 -24.97 -1.23 -15.46
CA TRP A 40 -24.03 -2.01 -16.30
C TRP A 40 -23.39 -3.16 -15.53
N PHE A 41 -23.38 -3.07 -14.20
CA PHE A 41 -22.76 -4.05 -13.31
C PHE A 41 -23.72 -5.14 -12.83
N ASN A 42 -25.01 -5.07 -13.17
CA ASN A 42 -26.01 -6.04 -12.75
C ASN A 42 -25.82 -7.41 -13.44
N GLY A 43 -25.25 -8.37 -12.71
CA GLY A 43 -25.37 -9.81 -12.97
C GLY A 43 -24.43 -10.42 -14.01
N SER A 44 -23.54 -9.64 -14.63
CA SER A 44 -22.54 -10.17 -15.59
C SER A 44 -21.14 -10.28 -14.96
N LEU A 45 -20.35 -11.25 -15.42
CA LEU A 45 -18.97 -11.46 -14.94
C LEU A 45 -18.06 -10.26 -15.27
N GLY A 46 -18.30 -9.62 -16.43
CA GLY A 46 -17.64 -8.36 -16.79
C GLY A 46 -18.04 -7.21 -15.87
N GLY A 47 -19.26 -7.26 -15.34
CA GLY A 47 -19.71 -6.27 -14.38
C GLY A 47 -18.97 -6.35 -13.04
N TYR A 48 -18.80 -7.56 -12.51
CA TYR A 48 -17.97 -7.81 -11.32
C TYR A 48 -16.52 -7.36 -11.53
N ALA A 49 -15.93 -7.63 -12.69
CA ALA A 49 -14.57 -7.19 -12.99
C ALA A 49 -14.44 -5.65 -13.00
N GLY A 50 -15.43 -4.93 -13.52
CA GLY A 50 -15.45 -3.46 -13.51
C GLY A 50 -15.62 -2.87 -12.10
N LEU A 51 -16.40 -3.51 -11.23
CA LEU A 51 -16.49 -3.14 -9.81
C LEU A 51 -15.14 -3.30 -9.09
N VAL A 52 -14.45 -4.42 -9.32
CA VAL A 52 -13.10 -4.65 -8.75
C VAL A 52 -12.09 -3.63 -9.28
N ALA A 53 -12.13 -3.33 -10.57
CA ALA A 53 -11.25 -2.34 -11.17
C ALA A 53 -11.51 -0.92 -10.63
N TRP A 54 -12.79 -0.55 -10.45
CA TRP A 54 -13.18 0.71 -9.82
C TRP A 54 -12.63 0.81 -8.40
N GLU A 55 -12.86 -0.22 -7.59
CA GLU A 55 -12.37 -0.25 -6.22
C GLU A 55 -10.84 -0.14 -6.16
N MET A 56 -10.13 -0.92 -6.99
CA MET A 56 -8.66 -0.87 -7.06
C MET A 56 -8.15 0.51 -7.47
N LEU A 57 -8.65 1.07 -8.57
CA LEU A 57 -8.07 2.26 -9.20
C LEU A 57 -8.56 3.57 -8.61
N VAL A 58 -9.81 3.62 -8.16
CA VAL A 58 -10.47 4.86 -7.73
C VAL A 58 -10.52 4.98 -6.21
N VAL A 59 -10.70 3.86 -5.51
CA VAL A 59 -10.84 3.88 -4.04
C VAL A 59 -9.49 3.59 -3.37
N GLN A 60 -8.87 2.45 -3.70
CA GLN A 60 -7.69 1.96 -3.00
C GLN A 60 -6.41 2.67 -3.44
N PHE A 61 -6.22 2.90 -4.74
CA PHE A 61 -4.98 3.52 -5.26
C PHE A 61 -4.76 4.96 -4.76
N PRO A 62 -5.74 5.89 -4.81
CA PRO A 62 -5.50 7.26 -4.38
C PRO A 62 -5.33 7.39 -2.86
N GLY A 63 -6.05 6.58 -2.08
CA GLY A 63 -5.95 6.59 -0.62
C GLY A 63 -4.69 5.88 -0.13
N VAL A 64 -4.69 4.56 -0.27
CA VAL A 64 -3.67 3.67 0.35
C VAL A 64 -2.42 3.64 -0.50
N GLY A 65 -2.58 3.50 -1.81
CA GLY A 65 -1.45 3.39 -2.73
C GLY A 65 -0.52 4.60 -2.63
N LEU A 66 -1.10 5.80 -2.62
CA LEU A 66 -0.33 7.04 -2.49
C LEU A 66 0.34 7.16 -1.12
N LEU A 67 -0.40 6.89 -0.03
CA LEU A 67 0.16 6.93 1.33
C LEU A 67 1.33 5.96 1.49
N ALA A 68 1.14 4.71 1.05
CA ALA A 68 2.15 3.65 1.10
C ALA A 68 3.37 4.01 0.24
N ALA A 69 3.15 4.58 -0.95
CA ALA A 69 4.23 5.06 -1.82
C ALA A 69 5.04 6.19 -1.15
N CYS A 70 4.38 7.18 -0.55
CA CYS A 70 5.04 8.27 0.16
C CYS A 70 5.89 7.76 1.32
N ILE A 71 5.32 6.88 2.15
CA ILE A 71 6.04 6.30 3.29
C ILE A 71 7.22 5.46 2.82
N ALA A 72 7.02 4.58 1.83
CA ALA A 72 8.10 3.76 1.27
C ALA A 72 9.23 4.61 0.68
N PHE A 73 8.88 5.68 -0.05
CA PHE A 73 9.86 6.61 -0.59
C PHE A 73 10.72 7.25 0.50
N LEU A 74 10.09 7.74 1.57
CA LEU A 74 10.78 8.38 2.69
C LEU A 74 11.64 7.38 3.47
N VAL A 75 11.08 6.22 3.84
CA VAL A 75 11.80 5.18 4.61
C VAL A 75 13.03 4.72 3.84
N VAL A 76 12.91 4.36 2.56
CA VAL A 76 14.05 3.91 1.75
C VAL A 76 15.12 5.01 1.59
N ARG A 77 14.71 6.27 1.59
CA ARG A 77 15.64 7.40 1.48
C ARG A 77 16.51 7.53 2.73
N TYR A 78 15.89 7.47 3.91
CA TYR A 78 16.56 7.76 5.18
C TYR A 78 17.17 6.53 5.86
N VAL A 79 16.62 5.35 5.62
CA VAL A 79 17.11 4.12 6.21
C VAL A 79 18.35 3.60 5.47
N ALA A 80 19.30 3.03 6.22
CA ALA A 80 20.51 2.40 5.69
C ALA A 80 20.30 0.90 5.48
N LEU A 81 19.23 0.52 4.77
CA LEU A 81 18.96 -0.85 4.34
C LEU A 81 18.93 -0.90 2.81
N PRO A 82 19.21 -2.07 2.21
CA PRO A 82 18.82 -2.33 0.84
C PRO A 82 17.34 -2.03 0.64
N TRP A 83 17.00 -1.34 -0.44
CA TRP A 83 15.64 -0.85 -0.71
C TRP A 83 14.61 -1.98 -0.62
N TRP A 84 14.94 -3.16 -1.15
CA TRP A 84 14.06 -4.31 -1.15
C TRP A 84 13.79 -4.83 0.27
N GLN A 85 14.78 -4.79 1.18
CA GLN A 85 14.59 -5.18 2.58
C GLN A 85 13.66 -4.19 3.29
N ALA A 86 13.88 -2.89 3.09
CA ALA A 86 13.01 -1.87 3.67
C ALA A 86 11.56 -2.02 3.17
N CYS A 87 11.35 -2.25 1.87
CA CYS A 87 10.04 -2.54 1.30
C CYS A 87 9.39 -3.80 1.92
N LEU A 88 10.13 -4.90 2.06
CA LEU A 88 9.63 -6.11 2.69
C LEU A 88 9.22 -5.89 4.15
N PHE A 89 10.00 -5.14 4.92
CA PHE A 89 9.64 -4.81 6.30
C PHE A 89 8.40 -3.92 6.39
N ILE A 90 8.24 -2.96 5.47
CA ILE A 90 7.01 -2.15 5.37
C ILE A 90 5.80 -3.05 5.09
N ILE A 91 5.89 -3.92 4.09
CA ILE A 91 4.81 -4.85 3.74
C ILE A 91 4.50 -5.78 4.92
N ALA A 92 5.53 -6.33 5.58
CA ALA A 92 5.35 -7.21 6.73
C ALA A 92 4.71 -6.48 7.94
N GLY A 93 5.09 -5.23 8.20
CA GLY A 93 4.51 -4.42 9.27
C GLY A 93 3.05 -4.07 9.00
N GLU A 94 2.71 -3.76 7.75
CA GLU A 94 1.35 -3.50 7.31
C GLU A 94 0.47 -4.75 7.45
N LEU A 95 0.85 -5.85 6.78
CA LEU A 95 0.12 -7.12 6.83
C LEU A 95 -0.03 -7.62 8.26
N GLY A 96 1.05 -7.60 9.05
CA GLY A 96 1.01 -8.02 10.45
C GLY A 96 0.00 -7.22 11.27
N THR A 97 -0.10 -5.92 11.00
CA THR A 97 -1.07 -5.04 11.69
C THR A 97 -2.49 -5.31 11.24
N VAL A 98 -2.71 -5.50 9.93
CA VAL A 98 -4.02 -5.89 9.40
C VAL A 98 -4.48 -7.22 10.00
N PHE A 99 -3.63 -8.25 9.99
CA PHE A 99 -3.96 -9.55 10.58
C PHE A 99 -4.28 -9.48 12.07
N LEU A 100 -3.54 -8.66 12.84
CA LEU A 100 -3.78 -8.49 14.28
C LEU A 100 -5.07 -7.73 14.59
N LEU A 101 -5.43 -6.72 13.78
CA LEU A 101 -6.62 -5.90 13.98
C LEU A 101 -7.88 -6.52 13.36
N SER A 102 -7.71 -7.47 12.45
CA SER A 102 -8.78 -8.05 11.64
C SER A 102 -9.09 -9.55 11.87
N PRO A 103 -8.95 -10.14 13.08
CA PRO A 103 -9.27 -11.57 13.27
C PRO A 103 -10.75 -11.90 13.03
N GLN A 104 -11.63 -10.89 12.98
CA GLN A 104 -13.07 -11.03 12.76
C GLN A 104 -13.49 -11.03 11.28
N ILE A 105 -12.64 -10.58 10.34
CA ILE A 105 -12.99 -10.49 8.90
C ILE A 105 -12.88 -11.85 8.20
N ILE A 106 -12.12 -12.80 8.77
CA ILE A 106 -11.95 -14.16 8.24
C ILE A 106 -13.30 -14.93 8.19
N SER A 107 -14.31 -14.54 8.97
CA SER A 107 -15.64 -15.19 8.94
C SER A 107 -16.59 -14.64 7.86
N LEU A 108 -16.27 -13.51 7.22
CA LEU A 108 -17.11 -12.87 6.20
C LEU A 108 -16.46 -13.04 4.82
N GLY A 109 -16.65 -14.21 4.20
CA GLY A 109 -16.00 -14.61 2.95
C GLY A 109 -16.17 -13.67 1.74
N GLY A 110 -17.06 -12.67 1.80
CA GLY A 110 -17.20 -11.62 0.78
C GLY A 110 -16.15 -10.50 0.85
N LEU A 111 -15.52 -10.28 2.01
CA LEU A 111 -14.49 -9.24 2.20
C LEU A 111 -13.10 -9.67 1.71
N LEU A 112 -12.90 -10.96 1.44
CA LEU A 112 -11.59 -11.50 1.00
C LEU A 112 -11.10 -10.87 -0.31
N LEU A 113 -11.98 -10.71 -1.30
CA LEU A 113 -11.58 -10.22 -2.62
C LEU A 113 -11.16 -8.74 -2.58
N LEU A 114 -11.88 -7.93 -1.79
CA LEU A 114 -11.60 -6.52 -1.58
C LEU A 114 -10.32 -6.32 -0.77
N GLN A 115 -10.08 -7.19 0.21
CA GLN A 115 -8.83 -7.21 0.98
C GLN A 115 -7.62 -7.53 0.09
N HIS A 116 -7.72 -8.54 -0.78
CA HIS A 116 -6.64 -8.85 -1.72
C HIS A 116 -6.38 -7.73 -2.72
N ALA A 117 -7.42 -6.98 -3.09
CA ALA A 117 -7.27 -5.81 -3.95
C ALA A 117 -6.44 -4.71 -3.29
N HIS A 118 -6.71 -4.44 -2.01
CA HIS A 118 -5.93 -3.52 -1.18
C HIS A 118 -4.47 -3.94 -1.07
N GLU A 119 -4.22 -5.19 -0.68
CA GLU A 119 -2.87 -5.75 -0.51
C GLU A 119 -2.05 -5.66 -1.82
N THR A 120 -2.68 -5.96 -2.95
CA THR A 120 -2.03 -5.89 -4.27
C THR A 120 -1.59 -4.46 -4.60
N VAL A 121 -2.49 -3.48 -4.42
CA VAL A 121 -2.19 -2.06 -4.65
C VAL A 121 -1.05 -1.61 -3.75
N LEU A 122 -1.09 -1.97 -2.46
CA LEU A 122 -0.06 -1.63 -1.50
C LEU A 122 1.32 -2.18 -1.90
N ILE A 123 1.41 -3.47 -2.20
CA ILE A 123 2.67 -4.12 -2.60
C ILE A 123 3.27 -3.42 -3.82
N ILE A 124 2.47 -3.18 -4.85
CA ILE A 124 2.93 -2.53 -6.09
C ILE A 124 3.45 -1.12 -5.79
N CYS A 125 2.68 -0.31 -5.07
CA CYS A 125 3.05 1.06 -4.73
C CYS A 125 4.33 1.13 -3.88
N VAL A 126 4.47 0.27 -2.87
CA VAL A 126 5.66 0.22 -2.00
C VAL A 126 6.91 -0.17 -2.78
N LEU A 127 6.81 -1.16 -3.67
CA LEU A 127 7.95 -1.63 -4.47
C LEU A 127 8.39 -0.58 -5.49
N ILE A 128 7.44 0.04 -6.21
CA ILE A 128 7.75 1.08 -7.20
C ILE A 128 8.38 2.29 -6.49
N ALA A 129 7.76 2.78 -5.42
CA ALA A 129 8.26 3.96 -4.70
C ALA A 129 9.61 3.70 -4.04
N GLY A 130 9.81 2.51 -3.46
CA GLY A 130 11.10 2.11 -2.90
C GLY A 130 12.19 2.03 -3.96
N TYR A 131 11.91 1.44 -5.12
CA TYR A 131 12.84 1.42 -6.24
C TYR A 131 13.21 2.82 -6.74
N VAL A 132 12.22 3.69 -6.94
CA VAL A 132 12.43 5.09 -7.36
C VAL A 132 13.28 5.84 -6.33
N SER A 133 12.99 5.70 -5.04
CA SER A 133 13.76 6.32 -3.95
C SER A 133 15.22 5.86 -3.95
N ALA A 134 15.45 4.56 -4.12
CA ALA A 134 16.79 3.99 -4.20
C ALA A 134 17.59 4.53 -5.39
N ARG A 135 16.95 4.64 -6.56
CA ARG A 135 17.57 5.23 -7.77
C ARG A 135 17.90 6.70 -7.56
N HIS A 136 16.97 7.47 -7.00
CA HIS A 136 17.20 8.88 -6.69
C HIS A 136 18.38 9.05 -5.72
N LYS A 137 18.44 8.27 -4.65
CA LYS A 137 19.55 8.30 -3.66
C LYS A 137 20.90 8.03 -4.34
N ALA A 138 20.96 7.04 -5.23
CA ALA A 138 22.17 6.72 -5.98
C ALA A 138 22.61 7.83 -6.94
N VAL A 139 21.66 8.50 -7.61
CA VAL A 139 21.95 9.65 -8.49
C VAL A 139 22.51 10.82 -7.68
N VAL A 140 21.87 11.19 -6.57
CA VAL A 140 22.32 12.28 -5.71
C VAL A 140 23.75 12.03 -5.18
N GLN A 141 24.04 10.80 -4.75
CA GLN A 141 25.38 10.43 -4.27
C GLN A 141 26.46 10.57 -5.34
N ARG A 142 26.16 10.27 -6.61
CA ARG A 142 27.10 10.45 -7.72
C ARG A 142 27.37 11.92 -8.01
N VAL A 143 26.33 12.76 -7.99
CA VAL A 143 26.47 14.20 -8.22
C VAL A 143 27.24 14.88 -7.08
N SER A 144 27.04 14.46 -5.84
CA SER A 144 27.74 15.04 -4.68
C SER A 144 29.20 14.60 -4.54
N ASN A 145 29.64 13.57 -5.27
CA ASN A 145 31.01 13.05 -5.20
C ASN A 145 31.52 12.72 -6.62
N PRO A 146 31.76 13.75 -7.46
CA PRO A 146 32.34 13.57 -8.79
C PRO A 146 33.79 13.15 -8.60
N ARG A 147 34.06 11.85 -8.79
CA ARG A 147 35.42 11.35 -8.95
C ARG A 147 35.95 11.69 -10.33
#